data_AF-A0A1L7N8X8-F1
#
_entry.id   AF-A0A1L7N8X8-F1
#
_cell.length_a   1.000
_cell.length_b   1.000
_cell.length_c   1.000
_cell.angle_alpha   90.00
_cell.angle_beta   90.00
_cell.angle_gamma   90.00
#
_symmetry.space_group_name_H-M   'P 1'
#
loop_
_entity.id
_entity.type
_entity.pdbx_description
1 polymer ?
#
loop_
_entity_poly.entity_id
_entity_poly.type
_entity_poly.pdbx_seq_one_letter_code
_entity_poly.pdbx_strand_id
1 'polypeptide(L)'
;MNDIAQEIEKHRNIILCKCKSIVVEGYARFLKASDMIRVSDLAAIRKTKDNLDPALRSRNAQQISFFSTSHPNGFINTIAYLAEEQDGLFTRKAFPGSHHIYSWSTTEIKSYLGITDEFAVAAMCIIIDELGINVSDLANAKVKKTRDGQFVTIKEDGGITITTLKPRANSLIQRHAPKTDASSFHDAGNIDANSTLWMLLQMRERHSRALNSNYLFVMDGSRQIRQGDEKIYRMLDTRRKNTFNAIIDSLPMWVAEAAPTMPKIRVSRSLLKWIESGGDTLETSNYLGNSLLTALKNYVPPSIQEFVYRKKIRDHQHIQLVIAEEISSPTHHVEGDNYKIAKSQLIEAVKNLRANSRNPTNSNSSQTLYFLCSLQAIELVVSYATYGTEHELISTCKTIIRKIQDEGSRKMIKLLADATPKPMDFDLLEESLNE
;
A
#
# COMPACT_ATOMS: atom_id res chain seq x y z
N MET A 1 22.39 -12.73 3.34
CA MET A 1 20.96 -12.35 3.17
C MET A 1 20.64 -11.06 3.89
N ASN A 2 21.10 -10.90 5.13
CA ASN A 2 20.94 -9.65 5.87
C ASN A 2 21.46 -8.45 5.07
N ASP A 3 22.61 -8.55 4.41
CA ASP A 3 23.16 -7.45 3.61
C ASP A 3 22.25 -7.03 2.43
N ILE A 4 21.65 -8.00 1.72
CA ILE A 4 20.72 -7.72 0.62
C ILE A 4 19.44 -7.06 1.17
N ALA A 5 18.90 -7.60 2.27
CA ALA A 5 17.71 -7.04 2.90
C ALA A 5 17.98 -5.61 3.41
N GLN A 6 19.12 -5.40 4.08
CA GLN A 6 19.56 -4.10 4.57
C GLN A 6 19.75 -3.08 3.44
N GLU A 7 20.36 -3.47 2.32
CA GLU A 7 20.52 -2.56 1.19
C GLU A 7 19.17 -2.21 0.55
N ILE A 8 18.27 -3.18 0.38
CA ILE A 8 16.91 -2.91 -0.12
C ILE A 8 16.16 -1.96 0.84
N GLU A 9 16.25 -2.23 2.14
CA GLU A 9 15.59 -1.43 3.18
C GLU A 9 16.15 -0.01 3.23
N LYS A 10 17.48 0.15 3.18
CA LYS A 10 18.16 1.44 3.14
C LYS A 10 17.69 2.29 1.96
N HIS A 11 17.66 1.76 0.73
CA HIS A 11 17.17 2.48 -0.44
C HIS A 11 15.70 2.86 -0.29
N ARG A 12 14.84 1.92 0.11
CA ARG A 12 13.41 2.15 0.28
C ARG A 12 13.14 3.20 1.35
N ASN A 13 13.81 3.11 2.49
CA ASN A 13 13.59 4.00 3.63
C ASN A 13 13.89 5.46 3.25
N ILE A 14 14.98 5.73 2.52
CA ILE A 14 15.25 7.12 2.07
C ILE A 14 14.14 7.64 1.16
N ILE A 15 13.70 6.84 0.19
CA ILE A 15 12.62 7.25 -0.73
C ILE A 15 11.32 7.50 0.05
N LEU A 16 10.93 6.56 0.91
CA LEU A 16 9.70 6.64 1.68
C LEU A 16 9.73 7.79 2.69
N CYS A 17 10.85 8.06 3.35
CA CYS A 17 11.00 9.22 4.25
C CYS A 17 10.75 10.53 3.50
N LYS A 18 11.33 10.68 2.29
CA LYS A 18 11.07 11.87 1.46
C LYS A 18 9.60 11.96 1.04
N CYS A 19 8.98 10.85 0.64
CA CYS A 19 7.56 10.83 0.30
C CYS A 19 6.66 11.21 1.48
N LYS A 20 6.95 10.69 2.69
CA LYS A 20 6.20 11.04 3.91
C LYS A 20 6.33 12.53 4.23
N SER A 21 7.52 13.12 4.12
CA SER A 21 7.73 14.57 4.26
C SER A 21 6.87 15.38 3.28
N ILE A 22 6.88 15.00 1.99
CA ILE A 22 6.08 15.67 0.95
C ILE A 22 4.58 15.62 1.28
N VAL A 23 4.10 14.46 1.76
CA VAL A 23 2.69 14.30 2.14
C VAL A 23 2.34 15.18 3.35
N VAL A 24 3.15 15.17 4.41
CA VAL A 24 2.91 16.04 5.59
C VAL A 24 2.90 17.51 5.20
N GLU A 25 3.93 17.96 4.48
CA GLU A 25 4.07 19.36 4.08
C GLU A 25 2.93 19.81 3.16
N GLY A 26 2.59 18.98 2.15
CA GLY A 26 1.51 19.28 1.22
C GLY A 26 0.15 19.33 1.91
N TYR A 27 -0.11 18.41 2.83
CA TYR A 27 -1.36 18.41 3.60
C TYR A 27 -1.44 19.59 4.57
N ALA A 28 -0.33 19.94 5.23
CA ALA A 28 -0.26 21.11 6.10
C ALA A 28 -0.51 22.43 5.34
N ARG A 29 -0.05 22.55 4.09
CA ARG A 29 -0.39 23.70 3.23
C ARG A 29 -1.87 23.72 2.88
N PHE A 30 -2.43 22.59 2.48
CA PHE A 30 -3.87 22.47 2.19
C PHE A 30 -4.74 22.91 3.38
N LEU A 31 -4.39 22.51 4.61
CA LEU A 31 -5.13 22.90 5.81
C LEU A 31 -5.12 24.41 6.08
N LYS A 32 -4.08 25.14 5.67
CA LYS A 32 -4.00 26.61 5.85
C LYS A 32 -4.98 27.38 4.96
N ALA A 33 -5.54 26.73 3.93
CA ALA A 33 -6.42 27.42 2.99
C ALA A 33 -7.69 27.96 3.65
N SER A 34 -8.25 27.27 4.64
CA SER A 34 -9.45 27.72 5.37
C SER A 34 -9.19 29.02 6.14
N ASP A 35 -8.06 29.11 6.83
CA ASP A 35 -7.63 30.34 7.51
C ASP A 35 -7.34 31.47 6.53
N MET A 36 -6.70 31.18 5.40
CA MET A 36 -6.47 32.16 4.34
C MET A 36 -7.78 32.73 3.79
N ILE A 37 -8.78 31.88 3.55
CA ILE A 37 -10.12 32.31 3.13
C ILE A 37 -10.73 33.24 4.18
N ARG A 38 -10.65 32.88 5.46
CA ARG A 38 -11.21 33.66 6.57
C ARG A 38 -10.63 35.07 6.70
N VAL A 39 -9.33 35.24 6.46
CA VAL A 39 -8.63 36.53 6.60
C VAL A 39 -8.48 37.29 5.27
N SER A 40 -9.04 36.76 4.18
CA SER A 40 -8.96 37.37 2.85
C SER A 40 -9.89 38.57 2.67
N ASP A 41 -9.59 39.39 1.66
CA ASP A 41 -10.40 40.53 1.25
C ASP A 41 -11.52 40.13 0.27
N LEU A 42 -11.94 38.85 0.25
CA LEU A 42 -12.88 38.34 -0.76
C LEU A 42 -14.20 39.12 -0.82
N ALA A 43 -14.70 39.58 0.34
CA ALA A 43 -15.89 40.41 0.41
C ALA A 43 -15.70 41.80 -0.23
N ALA A 44 -14.49 42.36 -0.20
CA ALA A 44 -14.15 43.60 -0.87
C ALA A 44 -13.97 43.38 -2.38
N ILE A 45 -13.28 42.30 -2.77
CA ILE A 45 -13.08 41.92 -4.17
C ILE A 45 -14.43 41.83 -4.90
N ARG A 46 -15.42 41.12 -4.33
CA ARG A 46 -16.78 40.95 -4.88
C ARG A 46 -17.54 42.26 -5.13
N LYS A 47 -17.16 43.36 -4.46
CA LYS A 47 -17.78 44.68 -4.64
C LYS A 47 -17.17 45.48 -5.79
N THR A 48 -16.02 45.06 -6.30
CA THR A 48 -15.29 45.74 -7.39
C THR A 48 -15.47 44.99 -8.70
N LYS A 49 -15.64 45.71 -9.82
CA LYS A 49 -15.79 45.08 -11.14
C LYS A 49 -14.44 44.73 -11.79
N ASP A 50 -13.39 45.46 -11.41
CA ASP A 50 -12.04 45.37 -11.97
C ASP A 50 -11.05 44.64 -11.06
N ASN A 51 -11.47 44.22 -9.85
CA ASN A 51 -10.63 43.59 -8.84
C ASN A 51 -9.43 44.46 -8.42
N LEU A 52 -9.62 45.79 -8.44
CA LEU A 52 -8.66 46.77 -7.95
C LEU A 52 -9.09 47.26 -6.57
N ASP A 53 -8.13 47.36 -5.65
CA ASP A 53 -8.38 47.89 -4.32
C ASP A 53 -8.50 49.42 -4.39
N PRO A 54 -9.67 50.01 -4.06
CA PRO A 54 -9.86 51.45 -4.09
C PRO A 54 -9.02 52.20 -3.04
N ALA A 55 -8.62 51.53 -1.95
CA ALA A 55 -7.87 52.12 -0.85
C ALA A 55 -6.35 52.14 -1.12
N LEU A 56 -5.86 51.31 -2.05
CA LEU A 56 -4.42 51.17 -2.31
C LEU A 56 -4.05 51.66 -3.71
N ARG A 57 -3.06 52.55 -3.76
CA ARG A 57 -2.49 53.09 -5.00
C ARG A 57 -0.99 52.87 -5.05
N SER A 58 -0.49 52.60 -6.25
CA SER A 58 0.94 52.54 -6.54
C SER A 58 1.56 53.94 -6.53
N ARG A 59 2.90 54.01 -6.62
CA ARG A 59 3.64 55.27 -6.75
C ARG A 59 3.21 56.12 -7.95
N ASN A 60 2.65 55.50 -8.99
CA ASN A 60 2.12 56.17 -10.18
C ASN A 60 0.62 56.49 -10.06
N ALA A 61 0.07 56.51 -8.85
CA ALA A 61 -1.34 56.75 -8.53
C ALA A 61 -2.35 55.75 -9.12
N GLN A 62 -1.89 54.65 -9.72
CA GLN A 62 -2.73 53.57 -10.23
C GLN A 62 -3.22 52.69 -9.09
N GLN A 63 -4.49 52.27 -9.11
CA GLN A 63 -5.03 51.35 -8.11
C GLN A 63 -4.35 49.98 -8.22
N ILE A 64 -4.10 49.35 -7.07
CA ILE A 64 -3.40 48.06 -6.99
C ILE A 64 -4.43 46.93 -7.06
N SER A 65 -4.14 45.90 -7.85
CA SER A 65 -5.00 44.70 -7.88
C SER A 65 -4.95 43.95 -6.55
N PHE A 66 -6.11 43.45 -6.09
CA PHE A 66 -6.22 42.58 -4.91
C PHE A 66 -5.37 41.29 -5.00
N PHE A 67 -4.92 40.89 -6.18
CA PHE A 67 -4.11 39.68 -6.42
C PHE A 67 -2.61 39.96 -6.57
N SER A 68 -2.22 41.25 -6.58
CA SER A 68 -0.86 41.69 -6.85
C SER A 68 0.10 41.42 -5.69
N THR A 69 1.38 41.22 -5.98
CA THR A 69 2.46 41.17 -4.97
C THR A 69 2.64 42.48 -4.22
N SER A 70 2.15 43.60 -4.78
CA SER A 70 2.13 44.90 -4.11
C SER A 70 0.96 45.06 -3.13
N HIS A 71 0.01 44.13 -3.12
CA HIS A 71 -1.10 44.12 -2.17
C HIS A 71 -0.71 43.30 -0.93
N PRO A 72 -0.93 43.79 0.31
CA PRO A 72 -0.51 43.09 1.53
C PRO A 72 -1.08 41.66 1.63
N ASN A 73 -2.34 41.49 1.21
CA ASN A 73 -3.01 40.18 1.16
C ASN A 73 -3.01 39.53 -0.23
N GLY A 74 -2.18 39.97 -1.18
CA GLY A 74 -2.27 39.55 -2.59
C GLY A 74 -2.26 38.04 -2.81
N PHE A 75 -1.38 37.35 -2.09
CA PHE A 75 -1.26 35.89 -2.13
C PHE A 75 -2.48 35.20 -1.50
N ILE A 76 -2.89 35.64 -0.31
CA ILE A 76 -4.06 35.13 0.42
C ILE A 76 -5.32 35.30 -0.43
N ASN A 77 -5.52 36.49 -1.00
CA ASN A 77 -6.64 36.81 -1.88
C ASN A 77 -6.65 35.93 -3.12
N THR A 78 -5.49 35.62 -3.69
CA THR A 78 -5.38 34.70 -4.83
C THR A 78 -5.86 33.30 -4.46
N ILE A 79 -5.39 32.75 -3.33
CA ILE A 79 -5.81 31.42 -2.87
C ILE A 79 -7.30 31.41 -2.52
N ALA A 80 -7.78 32.39 -1.75
CA ALA A 80 -9.16 32.48 -1.33
C ALA A 80 -10.12 32.61 -2.52
N TYR A 81 -9.79 33.45 -3.50
CA TYR A 81 -10.59 33.62 -4.70
C TYR A 81 -10.63 32.33 -5.51
N LEU A 82 -9.49 31.66 -5.75
CA LEU A 82 -9.48 30.40 -6.47
C LEU A 82 -10.28 29.32 -5.73
N ALA A 83 -10.17 29.27 -4.40
CA ALA A 83 -10.88 28.32 -3.56
C ALA A 83 -12.41 28.48 -3.59
N GLU A 84 -12.91 29.72 -3.47
CA GLU A 84 -14.33 30.04 -3.30
C GLU A 84 -15.05 30.33 -4.61
N GLU A 85 -14.39 31.01 -5.57
CA GLU A 85 -15.03 31.45 -6.83
C GLU A 85 -14.73 30.50 -8.01
N GLN A 86 -13.76 29.60 -7.87
CA GLN A 86 -13.31 28.72 -8.96
C GLN A 86 -13.17 27.25 -8.52
N ASP A 87 -13.77 26.87 -7.39
CA ASP A 87 -13.72 25.52 -6.83
C ASP A 87 -12.28 24.94 -6.71
N GLY A 88 -11.30 25.81 -6.44
CA GLY A 88 -9.89 25.45 -6.34
C GLY A 88 -9.23 25.07 -7.67
N LEU A 89 -9.90 25.30 -8.80
CA LEU A 89 -9.37 25.06 -10.15
C LEU A 89 -8.71 26.32 -10.69
N PHE A 90 -7.53 26.17 -11.29
CA PHE A 90 -6.87 27.28 -11.94
C PHE A 90 -6.99 27.18 -13.46
N THR A 91 -7.69 28.15 -14.07
CA THR A 91 -7.61 28.38 -15.50
C THR A 91 -7.24 29.82 -15.79
N ARG A 92 -6.22 30.03 -16.65
CA ARG A 92 -5.70 31.37 -16.98
C ARG A 92 -6.80 32.32 -17.47
N LYS A 93 -7.80 31.81 -18.18
CA LYS A 93 -8.90 32.62 -18.74
C LYS A 93 -9.98 32.99 -17.72
N ALA A 94 -10.20 32.15 -16.70
CA ALA A 94 -11.28 32.37 -15.74
C ALA A 94 -10.81 33.16 -14.50
N PHE A 95 -9.52 33.13 -14.18
CA PHE A 95 -8.99 33.87 -13.04
C PHE A 95 -8.60 35.32 -13.41
N PRO A 96 -9.23 36.36 -12.81
CA PRO A 96 -8.92 37.76 -13.12
C PRO A 96 -7.49 38.16 -12.76
N GLY A 97 -6.91 37.55 -11.72
CA GLY A 97 -5.53 37.79 -11.29
C GLY A 97 -4.48 36.99 -12.06
N SER A 98 -4.79 36.42 -13.24
CA SER A 98 -3.89 35.49 -13.94
C SER A 98 -2.52 36.06 -14.30
N HIS A 99 -2.41 37.38 -14.44
CA HIS A 99 -1.12 38.06 -14.67
C HIS A 99 -0.21 38.04 -13.43
N HIS A 100 -0.78 37.95 -12.23
CA HIS A 100 -0.03 37.93 -10.98
C HIS A 100 0.39 36.52 -10.56
N ILE A 101 -0.25 35.48 -11.09
CA ILE A 101 -0.04 34.09 -10.65
C ILE A 101 1.40 33.61 -10.82
N TYR A 102 2.06 34.05 -11.90
CA TYR A 102 3.46 33.69 -12.17
C TYR A 102 4.43 34.32 -11.17
N SER A 103 4.05 35.45 -10.55
CA SER A 103 4.86 36.09 -9.50
C SER A 103 4.82 35.31 -8.18
N TRP A 104 3.77 34.51 -7.98
CA TRP A 104 3.54 33.71 -6.77
C TRP A 104 3.90 32.23 -6.92
N SER A 105 4.32 31.77 -8.10
CA SER A 105 4.43 30.35 -8.47
C SER A 105 3.08 29.61 -8.51
N THR A 106 2.72 29.12 -9.70
CA THR A 106 1.53 28.27 -9.89
C THR A 106 1.57 27.01 -9.03
N THR A 107 2.74 26.41 -8.84
CA THR A 107 2.91 25.20 -8.02
C THR A 107 2.64 25.50 -6.55
N GLU A 108 3.10 26.65 -6.07
CA GLU A 108 2.89 27.07 -4.68
C GLU A 108 1.41 27.31 -4.40
N ILE A 109 0.73 28.08 -5.24
CA ILE A 109 -0.72 28.33 -5.10
C ILE A 109 -1.51 27.01 -5.12
N LYS A 110 -1.22 26.12 -6.06
CA LYS A 110 -1.91 24.82 -6.17
C LYS A 110 -1.77 23.96 -4.92
N SER A 111 -0.67 24.09 -4.17
CA SER A 111 -0.44 23.33 -2.94
C SER A 111 -1.43 23.66 -1.80
N TYR A 112 -2.13 24.79 -1.88
CA TYR A 112 -3.20 25.16 -0.95
C TYR A 112 -4.60 24.72 -1.42
N LEU A 113 -4.76 24.35 -2.69
CA LEU A 113 -6.08 24.19 -3.31
C LEU A 113 -6.53 22.73 -3.44
N GLY A 114 -5.62 21.77 -3.31
CA GLY A 114 -5.94 20.35 -3.38
C GLY A 114 -4.71 19.50 -3.67
N ILE A 115 -4.92 18.35 -4.32
CA ILE A 115 -3.87 17.39 -4.63
C ILE A 115 -2.93 17.96 -5.71
N THR A 116 -1.63 18.01 -5.42
CA THR A 116 -0.57 18.36 -6.37
C THR A 116 0.06 17.11 -6.99
N ASP A 117 0.84 17.30 -8.07
CA ASP A 117 1.54 16.18 -8.70
C ASP A 117 2.52 15.49 -7.72
N GLU A 118 3.32 16.28 -6.98
CA GLU A 118 4.27 15.77 -5.98
C GLU A 118 3.56 15.01 -4.85
N PHE A 119 2.48 15.58 -4.31
CA PHE A 119 1.70 14.94 -3.26
C PHE A 119 1.12 13.61 -3.75
N ALA A 120 0.51 13.59 -4.94
CA ALA A 120 -0.08 12.37 -5.49
C ALA A 120 0.96 11.27 -5.69
N VAL A 121 2.14 11.59 -6.23
CA VAL A 121 3.21 10.59 -6.43
C VAL A 121 3.77 10.09 -5.11
N ALA A 122 4.01 10.97 -4.15
CA ALA A 122 4.48 10.61 -2.82
C ALA A 122 3.47 9.71 -2.08
N ALA A 123 2.19 10.08 -2.11
CA ALA A 123 1.10 9.30 -1.56
C ALA A 123 1.01 7.91 -2.20
N MET A 124 1.11 7.83 -3.53
CA MET A 124 1.14 6.55 -4.23
C MET A 124 2.32 5.67 -3.78
N CYS A 125 3.52 6.25 -3.55
CA CYS A 125 4.69 5.48 -3.09
C CYS A 125 4.45 4.83 -1.71
N ILE A 126 3.83 5.55 -0.78
CA ILE A 126 3.49 5.03 0.55
C ILE A 126 2.44 3.91 0.43
N ILE A 127 1.36 4.15 -0.34
CA ILE A 127 0.26 3.20 -0.47
C ILE A 127 0.70 1.91 -1.18
N ILE A 128 1.47 1.98 -2.26
CA ILE A 128 1.93 0.75 -2.96
C ILE A 128 2.92 -0.05 -2.13
N ASP A 129 3.67 0.61 -1.25
CA ASP A 129 4.66 -0.01 -0.40
C ASP A 129 4.03 -0.75 0.79
N GLU A 130 2.99 -0.17 1.39
CA GLU A 130 2.34 -0.81 2.52
C GLU A 130 1.26 -1.81 2.10
N LEU A 131 0.48 -1.48 1.06
CA LEU A 131 -0.69 -2.29 0.64
C LEU A 131 -0.40 -3.22 -0.55
N GLY A 132 0.76 -3.09 -1.19
CA GLY A 132 1.15 -3.94 -2.32
C GLY A 132 0.25 -3.80 -3.55
N ILE A 133 -0.49 -2.70 -3.69
CA ILE A 133 -1.38 -2.41 -4.83
C ILE A 133 -0.53 -2.12 -6.07
N ASN A 134 -0.99 -2.56 -7.24
CA ASN A 134 -0.34 -2.19 -8.50
C ASN A 134 -0.45 -0.68 -8.75
N VAL A 135 0.64 -0.05 -9.16
CA VAL A 135 0.72 1.38 -9.50
C VAL A 135 -0.37 1.80 -10.50
N SER A 136 -0.63 0.99 -11.54
CA SER A 136 -1.68 1.30 -12.53
C SER A 136 -3.08 1.24 -11.92
N ASP A 137 -3.31 0.25 -11.06
CA ASP A 137 -4.62 -0.01 -10.48
C ASP A 137 -4.94 1.06 -9.43
N LEU A 138 -3.92 1.48 -8.65
CA LEU A 138 -4.01 2.58 -7.70
C LEU A 138 -4.23 3.93 -8.39
N ALA A 139 -3.46 4.24 -9.44
CA ALA A 139 -3.60 5.51 -10.17
C ALA A 139 -5.00 5.67 -10.81
N ASN A 140 -5.70 4.57 -11.07
CA ASN A 140 -7.05 4.53 -11.61
C ASN A 140 -8.12 4.21 -10.54
N ALA A 141 -7.76 4.17 -9.26
CA ALA A 141 -8.69 3.90 -8.17
C ALA A 141 -9.82 4.94 -8.16
N LYS A 142 -11.02 4.49 -7.80
CA LYS A 142 -12.23 5.31 -7.76
C LYS A 142 -12.82 5.28 -6.35
N VAL A 143 -13.48 6.36 -5.94
CA VAL A 143 -14.00 6.48 -4.58
C VAL A 143 -15.39 5.87 -4.47
N LYS A 144 -16.33 6.26 -5.34
CA LYS A 144 -17.69 5.70 -5.39
C LYS A 144 -17.71 4.39 -6.18
N LYS A 145 -18.58 3.47 -5.75
CA LYS A 145 -18.81 2.15 -6.38
C LYS A 145 -19.14 2.29 -7.86
N THR A 146 -18.32 1.66 -8.70
CA THR A 146 -18.59 1.53 -10.13
C THR A 146 -19.40 0.28 -10.44
N ARG A 147 -19.88 0.18 -11.69
CA ARG A 147 -20.46 -1.05 -12.24
C ARG A 147 -19.51 -2.25 -12.08
N ASP A 148 -18.22 -2.01 -12.26
CA ASP A 148 -17.16 -3.02 -12.11
C ASP A 148 -16.81 -3.32 -10.65
N GLY A 149 -17.46 -2.67 -9.67
CA GLY A 149 -17.23 -2.91 -8.25
C GLY A 149 -15.93 -2.30 -7.69
N GLN A 150 -15.33 -1.30 -8.36
CA GLN A 150 -14.19 -0.53 -7.83
C GLN A 150 -14.69 0.59 -6.90
N PHE A 151 -14.07 0.76 -5.73
CA PHE A 151 -14.41 1.80 -4.76
C PHE A 151 -13.39 1.92 -3.63
N VAL A 152 -13.40 3.05 -2.94
CA VAL A 152 -12.67 3.27 -1.67
C VAL A 152 -13.71 3.51 -0.59
N THR A 153 -13.61 2.77 0.52
CA THR A 153 -14.51 2.92 1.67
C THR A 153 -13.75 3.15 2.94
N ILE A 154 -14.29 4.05 3.76
CA ILE A 154 -13.95 4.14 5.18
C ILE A 154 -14.84 3.13 5.90
N LYS A 155 -14.24 2.25 6.70
CA LYS A 155 -14.93 1.31 7.57
C LYS A 155 -15.34 1.98 8.89
N GLU A 156 -16.22 1.34 9.64
CA GLU A 156 -16.69 1.82 10.95
C GLU A 156 -15.54 1.97 11.97
N ASP A 157 -14.53 1.10 11.88
CA ASP A 157 -13.31 1.17 12.68
C ASP A 157 -12.39 2.34 12.30
N GLY A 158 -12.75 3.13 11.27
CA GLY A 158 -11.96 4.21 10.68
C GLY A 158 -10.79 3.75 9.81
N GLY A 159 -10.65 2.45 9.59
CA GLY A 159 -9.75 1.89 8.59
C GLY A 159 -10.26 2.17 7.17
N ILE A 160 -9.36 2.19 6.19
CA ILE A 160 -9.71 2.48 4.79
C ILE A 160 -9.47 1.25 3.93
N THR A 161 -10.48 0.85 3.16
CA THR A 161 -10.39 -0.25 2.20
C THR A 161 -10.42 0.28 0.78
N ILE A 162 -9.45 -0.13 -0.03
CA ILE A 162 -9.40 0.11 -1.46
C ILE A 162 -9.76 -1.18 -2.19
N THR A 163 -10.78 -1.13 -3.04
CA THR A 163 -11.15 -2.20 -3.95
C THR A 163 -10.80 -1.81 -5.39
N THR A 164 -9.81 -2.49 -5.97
CA THR A 164 -9.38 -2.27 -7.36
C THR A 164 -9.64 -3.50 -8.21
N LEU A 165 -10.14 -3.28 -9.43
CA LEU A 165 -10.20 -4.29 -10.48
C LEU A 165 -8.80 -4.51 -11.06
N LYS A 166 -8.37 -5.77 -11.12
CA LYS A 166 -7.17 -6.21 -11.84
C LYS A 166 -7.57 -6.69 -13.23
N PRO A 167 -7.38 -5.89 -14.31
CA PRO A 167 -8.00 -6.17 -15.61
C PRO A 167 -7.59 -7.53 -16.18
N ARG A 168 -6.29 -7.85 -16.11
CA ARG A 168 -5.73 -9.11 -16.62
C ARG A 168 -6.22 -10.38 -15.92
N ALA A 169 -6.72 -10.26 -14.69
CA ALA A 169 -7.23 -11.39 -13.92
C ALA A 169 -8.76 -11.36 -13.78
N ASN A 170 -9.40 -10.30 -14.30
CA ASN A 170 -10.81 -9.99 -14.12
C ASN A 170 -11.31 -10.19 -12.68
N SER A 171 -10.49 -9.79 -11.70
CA SER A 171 -10.77 -10.02 -10.28
C SER A 171 -10.66 -8.73 -9.48
N LEU A 172 -11.52 -8.62 -8.46
CA LEU A 172 -11.46 -7.54 -7.50
C LEU A 172 -10.46 -7.89 -6.39
N ILE A 173 -9.54 -6.98 -6.14
CA ILE A 173 -8.58 -7.08 -5.05
C ILE A 173 -8.93 -6.02 -4.03
N GLN A 174 -9.13 -6.46 -2.79
CA GLN A 174 -9.36 -5.61 -1.65
C GLN A 174 -8.09 -5.49 -0.82
N ARG A 175 -7.74 -4.26 -0.46
CA ARG A 175 -6.65 -3.95 0.47
C ARG A 175 -7.17 -3.06 1.57
N HIS A 176 -6.83 -3.41 2.81
CA HIS A 176 -7.27 -2.70 3.99
C HIS A 176 -6.07 -2.05 4.67
N ALA A 177 -6.17 -0.74 4.89
CA ALA A 177 -5.26 0.04 5.72
C ALA A 177 -5.95 0.24 7.08
N PRO A 178 -5.48 -0.40 8.17
CA PRO A 178 -6.09 -0.27 9.49
C PRO A 178 -6.06 1.19 9.96
N LYS A 179 -6.97 1.57 10.86
CA LYS A 179 -6.96 2.92 11.44
C LYS A 179 -5.68 3.13 12.24
N THR A 180 -5.10 4.31 12.07
CA THR A 180 -3.96 4.78 12.85
C THR A 180 -4.42 5.87 13.81
N ASP A 181 -3.76 5.99 14.96
CA ASP A 181 -4.11 7.01 15.95
C ASP A 181 -4.05 8.41 15.33
N ALA A 182 -5.19 9.09 15.35
CA ALA A 182 -5.45 10.34 14.63
C ALA A 182 -4.63 11.54 15.15
N SER A 183 -3.85 11.37 16.22
CA SER A 183 -3.02 12.42 16.80
C SER A 183 -1.75 12.76 16.01
N SER A 184 -1.47 12.04 14.92
CA SER A 184 -0.11 11.97 14.36
C SER A 184 0.06 12.50 12.93
N PHE A 185 -0.88 13.28 12.41
CA PHE A 185 -0.81 13.82 11.04
C PHE A 185 0.25 14.90 10.80
N HIS A 186 0.90 15.38 11.87
CA HIS A 186 1.92 16.43 11.82
C HIS A 186 3.36 15.90 11.80
N ASP A 187 3.56 14.60 12.04
CA ASP A 187 4.88 13.98 12.07
C ASP A 187 5.05 13.02 10.89
N ALA A 188 6.08 13.27 10.07
CA ALA A 188 6.43 12.42 8.94
C ALA A 188 6.75 10.99 9.35
N GLY A 189 7.20 10.74 10.59
CA GLY A 189 7.46 9.41 11.12
C GLY A 189 6.20 8.53 11.20
N ASN A 190 5.03 9.14 11.39
CA ASN A 190 3.76 8.46 11.66
C ASN A 190 2.83 8.38 10.45
N ILE A 191 3.25 8.87 9.29
CA ILE A 191 2.45 8.76 8.06
C ILE A 191 2.54 7.34 7.52
N ASP A 192 1.37 6.76 7.28
CA ASP A 192 1.17 5.44 6.69
C ASP A 192 0.10 5.49 5.58
N ALA A 193 -0.25 4.34 5.01
CA ALA A 193 -1.25 4.25 3.96
C ALA A 193 -2.64 4.71 4.40
N ASN A 194 -3.04 4.48 5.66
CA ASN A 194 -4.34 4.91 6.16
C ASN A 194 -4.43 6.44 6.21
N SER A 195 -3.45 7.07 6.87
CA SER A 195 -3.34 8.51 7.01
C SER A 195 -3.26 9.19 5.64
N THR A 196 -2.44 8.64 4.75
CA THR A 196 -2.29 9.12 3.37
C THR A 196 -3.61 9.06 2.58
N LEU A 197 -4.36 7.96 2.69
CA LEU A 197 -5.65 7.81 2.02
C LEU A 197 -6.69 8.77 2.59
N TRP A 198 -6.70 8.97 3.90
CA TRP A 198 -7.60 9.92 4.53
C TRP A 198 -7.33 11.34 4.05
N MET A 199 -6.06 11.77 4.00
CA MET A 199 -5.67 13.06 3.43
C MET A 199 -6.09 13.21 1.96
N LEU A 200 -5.87 12.17 1.12
CA LEU A 200 -6.31 12.18 -0.27
C LEU A 200 -7.83 12.36 -0.39
N LEU A 201 -8.63 11.68 0.45
CA LEU A 201 -10.08 11.78 0.43
C LEU A 201 -10.58 13.19 0.79
N GLN A 202 -9.88 13.89 1.69
CA GLN A 202 -10.19 15.28 2.01
C GLN A 202 -9.76 16.24 0.88
N MET A 203 -8.50 16.16 0.46
CA MET A 203 -7.93 17.08 -0.53
C MET A 203 -8.63 16.99 -1.89
N ARG A 204 -9.18 15.82 -2.25
CA ARG A 204 -9.92 15.66 -3.52
C ARG A 204 -11.32 16.25 -3.49
N GLU A 205 -11.92 16.51 -2.33
CA GLU A 205 -13.37 16.68 -2.21
C GLU A 205 -13.88 17.80 -3.12
N ARG A 206 -13.26 18.99 -3.02
CA ARG A 206 -13.60 20.18 -3.82
C ARG A 206 -13.43 19.93 -5.31
N HIS A 207 -12.25 19.47 -5.76
CA HIS A 207 -12.00 19.17 -7.17
C HIS A 207 -12.93 18.08 -7.73
N SER A 208 -13.28 17.08 -6.92
CA SER A 208 -14.18 16.01 -7.34
C SER A 208 -15.59 16.49 -7.62
N ARG A 209 -16.09 17.44 -6.81
CA ARG A 209 -17.40 18.09 -7.01
C ARG A 209 -17.37 18.95 -8.27
N ALA A 210 -16.37 19.83 -8.39
CA ALA A 210 -16.25 20.76 -9.51
C ALA A 210 -16.11 20.06 -10.87
N LEU A 211 -15.38 18.94 -10.90
CA LEU A 211 -15.04 18.22 -12.13
C LEU A 211 -15.92 17.00 -12.38
N ASN A 212 -16.91 16.75 -11.50
CA ASN A 212 -17.74 15.55 -11.49
C ASN A 212 -16.92 14.25 -11.66
N SER A 213 -15.79 14.15 -10.95
CA SER A 213 -14.80 13.08 -11.11
C SER A 213 -14.84 12.09 -9.95
N ASN A 214 -14.85 10.81 -10.29
CA ASN A 214 -14.88 9.72 -9.31
C ASN A 214 -13.49 9.15 -8.98
N TYR A 215 -12.41 9.65 -9.58
CA TYR A 215 -11.07 9.14 -9.31
C TYR A 215 -10.60 9.48 -7.89
N LEU A 216 -9.73 8.67 -7.29
CA LEU A 216 -9.09 9.01 -6.02
C LEU A 216 -8.18 10.22 -6.19
N PHE A 217 -7.34 10.20 -7.24
CA PHE A 217 -6.41 11.26 -7.60
C PHE A 217 -7.05 12.25 -8.57
N VAL A 218 -8.07 12.99 -8.11
CA VAL A 218 -8.62 14.13 -8.88
C VAL A 218 -7.76 15.35 -8.62
N MET A 219 -7.31 16.00 -9.68
CA MET A 219 -6.46 17.19 -9.61
C MET A 219 -6.88 18.19 -10.67
N ASP A 220 -6.47 19.45 -10.49
CA ASP A 220 -6.57 20.47 -11.52
C ASP A 220 -5.91 19.97 -12.82
N GLY A 221 -6.66 20.09 -13.92
CA GLY A 221 -6.61 19.15 -15.04
C GLY A 221 -5.27 19.01 -15.77
N SER A 222 -5.18 17.91 -16.51
CA SER A 222 -4.17 17.75 -17.56
C SER A 222 -4.66 18.38 -18.86
N ARG A 223 -3.73 18.95 -19.63
CA ARG A 223 -4.03 19.65 -20.90
C ARG A 223 -4.72 18.67 -21.87
N GLN A 224 -5.78 19.13 -22.55
CA GLN A 224 -6.36 18.40 -23.66
C GLN A 224 -5.27 18.16 -24.71
N ILE A 225 -4.93 16.90 -24.98
CA ILE A 225 -3.78 16.55 -25.82
C ILE A 225 -4.16 16.73 -27.30
N ARG A 226 -5.40 16.36 -27.68
CA ARG A 226 -5.93 16.53 -29.03
C ARG A 226 -7.38 17.02 -29.01
N GLN A 227 -7.78 17.69 -30.09
CA GLN A 227 -9.15 18.16 -30.28
C GLN A 227 -10.09 16.93 -30.37
N GLY A 228 -11.05 16.83 -29.45
CA GLY A 228 -11.95 15.67 -29.33
C GLY A 228 -11.62 14.73 -28.16
N ASP A 229 -10.45 14.85 -27.52
CA ASP A 229 -10.15 14.09 -26.30
C ASP A 229 -11.00 14.59 -25.12
N GLU A 230 -11.53 13.67 -24.33
CA GLU A 230 -12.14 13.99 -23.04
C GLU A 230 -11.11 14.64 -22.10
N LYS A 231 -11.52 15.66 -21.35
CA LYS A 231 -10.66 16.26 -20.33
C LYS A 231 -10.45 15.25 -19.21
N ILE A 232 -9.21 14.79 -19.06
CA ILE A 232 -8.85 13.84 -18.00
C ILE A 232 -8.33 14.59 -16.78
N TYR A 233 -9.10 14.55 -15.71
CA TYR A 233 -8.77 15.14 -14.41
C TYR A 233 -8.20 14.11 -13.43
N ARG A 234 -7.23 13.34 -13.91
CA ARG A 234 -6.50 12.33 -13.13
C ARG A 234 -5.00 12.41 -13.41
N MET A 235 -4.20 11.82 -12.53
CA MET A 235 -2.76 11.72 -12.74
C MET A 235 -2.44 10.92 -14.01
N LEU A 236 -1.77 11.58 -14.97
CA LEU A 236 -1.27 10.92 -16.18
C LEU A 236 0.04 10.18 -15.91
N ASP A 237 0.27 9.08 -16.62
CA ASP A 237 1.47 8.26 -16.44
C ASP A 237 2.77 9.02 -16.71
N THR A 238 2.79 9.93 -17.69
CA THR A 238 3.96 10.76 -18.01
C THR A 238 4.26 11.75 -16.89
N ARG A 239 3.23 12.45 -16.37
CA ARG A 239 3.36 13.32 -15.20
C ARG A 239 3.85 12.55 -13.98
N ARG A 240 3.23 11.41 -13.67
CA ARG A 240 3.65 10.52 -12.56
C ARG A 240 5.12 10.15 -12.66
N LYS A 241 5.59 9.71 -13.83
CA LYS A 241 6.99 9.31 -14.06
C LYS A 241 7.94 10.50 -13.89
N ASN A 242 7.63 11.65 -14.49
CA ASN A 242 8.48 12.83 -14.42
C ASN A 242 8.58 13.36 -12.99
N THR A 243 7.46 13.43 -12.27
CA THR A 243 7.44 13.85 -10.87
C THR A 243 8.16 12.85 -9.97
N PHE A 244 7.99 11.54 -10.21
CA PHE A 244 8.74 10.53 -9.47
C PHE A 244 10.25 10.68 -9.69
N ASN A 245 10.69 10.87 -10.94
CA ASN A 245 12.10 11.11 -11.25
C ASN A 245 12.60 12.37 -10.53
N ALA A 246 11.85 13.48 -10.54
CA ALA A 246 12.22 14.69 -9.82
C ALA A 246 12.37 14.48 -8.30
N ILE A 247 11.52 13.63 -7.70
CA ILE A 247 11.69 13.24 -6.28
C ILE A 247 13.00 12.47 -6.11
N ILE A 248 13.29 11.49 -6.97
CA ILE A 248 14.52 10.68 -6.90
C ILE A 248 15.77 11.52 -7.14
N ASP A 249 15.74 12.46 -8.07
CA ASP A 249 16.86 13.36 -8.40
C ASP A 249 17.17 14.32 -7.23
N SER A 250 16.23 14.51 -6.29
CA SER A 250 16.45 15.28 -5.06
C SER A 250 17.11 14.48 -3.93
N LEU A 251 17.29 13.17 -4.10
CA LEU A 251 17.88 12.26 -3.11
C LEU A 251 19.39 12.07 -3.34
N PRO A 252 20.12 11.47 -2.38
CA PRO A 252 21.53 11.15 -2.56
C PRO A 252 21.79 10.34 -3.84
N MET A 253 22.91 10.61 -4.51
CA MET A 253 23.25 10.04 -5.82
C MET A 253 23.14 8.52 -5.90
N TRP A 254 23.57 7.81 -4.84
CA TRP A 254 23.50 6.35 -4.77
C TRP A 254 22.05 5.80 -4.84
N VAL A 255 21.05 6.59 -4.42
CA VAL A 255 19.63 6.22 -4.57
C VAL A 255 19.21 6.29 -6.03
N ALA A 256 19.64 7.35 -6.75
CA ALA A 256 19.32 7.54 -8.16
C ALA A 256 20.03 6.51 -9.06
N GLU A 257 21.27 6.13 -8.73
CA GLU A 257 22.04 5.09 -9.43
C GLU A 257 21.34 3.71 -9.45
N ALA A 258 20.54 3.40 -8.42
CA ALA A 258 19.72 2.19 -8.39
C ALA A 258 18.56 2.19 -9.41
N ALA A 259 18.35 3.31 -10.12
CA ALA A 259 17.28 3.57 -11.08
C ALA A 259 15.91 3.13 -10.53
N PRO A 260 15.49 3.63 -9.36
CA PRO A 260 14.24 3.20 -8.74
C PRO A 260 13.06 3.56 -9.65
N THR A 261 11.99 2.78 -9.52
CA THR A 261 10.70 3.07 -10.13
C THR A 261 9.62 2.69 -9.13
N MET A 262 8.42 3.28 -9.23
CA MET A 262 7.32 2.89 -8.33
C MET A 262 7.01 1.38 -8.35
N PRO A 263 7.00 0.69 -9.51
CA PRO A 263 6.94 -0.77 -9.52
C PRO A 263 8.09 -1.44 -8.76
N LYS A 264 9.34 -0.94 -8.88
CA LYS A 264 10.48 -1.47 -8.11
C LYS A 264 10.31 -1.27 -6.61
N ILE A 265 9.75 -0.15 -6.13
CA ILE A 265 9.44 0.04 -4.69
C ILE A 265 8.51 -1.06 -4.19
N ARG A 266 7.40 -1.26 -4.91
CA ARG A 266 6.43 -2.32 -4.59
C ARG A 266 7.05 -3.71 -4.60
N VAL A 267 7.83 -4.03 -5.62
CA VAL A 267 8.45 -5.36 -5.78
C VAL A 267 9.55 -5.60 -4.74
N SER A 268 10.36 -4.60 -4.44
CA SER A 268 11.41 -4.71 -3.42
C SER A 268 10.84 -4.92 -2.02
N ARG A 269 9.69 -4.32 -1.67
CA ARG A 269 8.97 -4.67 -0.45
C ARG A 269 8.45 -6.10 -0.46
N SER A 270 7.95 -6.59 -1.60
CA SER A 270 7.53 -7.99 -1.72
C SER A 270 8.68 -8.98 -1.53
N LEU A 271 9.87 -8.62 -2.01
CA LEU A 271 11.09 -9.40 -1.85
C LEU A 271 11.58 -9.39 -0.39
N LEU A 272 11.50 -8.24 0.30
CA LEU A 272 11.80 -8.16 1.72
C LEU A 272 10.91 -9.09 2.53
N LYS A 273 9.58 -9.03 2.33
CA LYS A 273 8.64 -9.95 2.98
C LYS A 273 8.98 -11.42 2.72
N TRP A 274 9.39 -11.73 1.48
CA TRP A 274 9.83 -13.08 1.13
C TRP A 274 11.10 -13.49 1.88
N ILE A 275 12.08 -12.60 2.01
CA ILE A 275 13.33 -12.87 2.74
C ILE A 275 13.06 -13.01 4.26
N GLU A 276 12.26 -12.09 4.82
CA GLU A 276 11.85 -12.03 6.23
C GLU A 276 11.10 -13.29 6.67
N SER A 277 10.25 -13.85 5.81
CA SER A 277 9.56 -15.13 6.06
C SER A 277 10.41 -16.38 5.84
N GLY A 278 11.69 -16.23 5.54
CA GLY A 278 12.55 -17.35 5.20
C GLY A 278 12.14 -18.00 3.88
N GLY A 279 11.56 -17.27 2.95
CA GLY A 279 11.19 -17.72 1.61
C GLY A 279 9.77 -18.29 1.51
N ASP A 280 8.81 -17.77 2.27
CA ASP A 280 7.40 -18.10 2.08
C ASP A 280 6.82 -17.34 0.89
N THR A 281 6.52 -18.10 -0.17
CA THR A 281 5.94 -17.52 -1.39
C THR A 281 4.49 -17.07 -1.16
N LEU A 282 3.78 -17.66 -0.19
CA LEU A 282 2.40 -17.30 0.11
C LEU A 282 2.30 -15.88 0.64
N GLU A 283 3.22 -15.47 1.54
CA GLU A 283 3.25 -14.10 2.05
C GLU A 283 3.42 -13.08 0.91
N THR A 284 4.39 -13.31 0.02
CA THR A 284 4.64 -12.46 -1.14
C THR A 284 3.45 -12.44 -2.10
N SER A 285 2.84 -13.60 -2.33
CA SER A 285 1.66 -13.75 -3.20
C SER A 285 0.48 -12.95 -2.66
N ASN A 286 0.22 -13.05 -1.35
CA ASN A 286 -0.83 -12.33 -0.65
C ASN A 286 -0.60 -10.82 -0.71
N TYR A 287 0.62 -10.37 -0.43
CA TYR A 287 1.01 -8.96 -0.51
C TYR A 287 0.86 -8.38 -1.93
N LEU A 288 1.32 -9.09 -2.97
CA LEU A 288 1.23 -8.62 -4.36
C LEU A 288 -0.16 -8.81 -4.98
N GLY A 289 -1.01 -9.68 -4.43
CA GLY A 289 -2.32 -10.01 -5.00
C GLY A 289 -2.16 -10.78 -6.32
N ASN A 290 -1.17 -11.66 -6.37
CA ASN A 290 -0.86 -12.54 -7.50
C ASN A 290 -1.09 -14.00 -7.08
N SER A 291 -0.99 -14.93 -8.05
CA SER A 291 -0.85 -16.35 -7.71
C SER A 291 0.58 -16.66 -7.28
N LEU A 292 0.75 -17.72 -6.47
CA LEU A 292 2.04 -18.20 -5.98
C LEU A 292 3.09 -18.32 -7.09
N LEU A 293 2.71 -19.01 -8.18
CA LEU A 293 3.61 -19.20 -9.33
C LEU A 293 4.01 -17.88 -9.99
N THR A 294 3.08 -16.94 -10.09
CA THR A 294 3.34 -15.61 -10.66
C THR A 294 4.26 -14.79 -9.76
N ALA A 295 4.06 -14.87 -8.44
CA ALA A 295 4.89 -14.21 -7.43
C ALA A 295 6.34 -14.73 -7.52
N LEU A 296 6.52 -16.04 -7.42
CA LEU A 296 7.83 -16.68 -7.47
C LEU A 296 8.57 -16.41 -8.78
N LYS A 297 7.91 -16.63 -9.93
CA LYS A 297 8.55 -16.55 -11.24
C LYS A 297 8.99 -15.14 -11.63
N ASN A 298 8.18 -14.12 -11.29
CA ASN A 298 8.35 -12.78 -11.85
C ASN A 298 8.88 -11.74 -10.86
N TYR A 299 8.85 -12.02 -9.55
CA TYR A 299 9.16 -11.01 -8.52
C TYR A 299 10.27 -11.41 -7.56
N VAL A 300 10.65 -12.69 -7.50
CA VAL A 300 11.79 -13.17 -6.72
C VAL A 300 12.88 -13.64 -7.69
N PRO A 301 14.07 -13.02 -7.72
CA PRO A 301 15.15 -13.44 -8.61
C PRO A 301 15.59 -14.90 -8.37
N PRO A 302 15.85 -15.70 -9.42
CA PRO A 302 16.24 -17.11 -9.26
C PRO A 302 17.49 -17.32 -8.38
N SER A 303 18.47 -16.41 -8.45
CA SER A 303 19.67 -16.45 -7.60
C SER A 303 19.34 -16.32 -6.11
N ILE A 304 18.37 -15.48 -5.78
CA ILE A 304 17.89 -15.29 -4.40
C ILE A 304 17.05 -16.50 -3.97
N GLN A 305 16.22 -17.04 -4.87
CA GLN A 305 15.47 -18.28 -4.63
C GLN A 305 16.40 -19.44 -4.26
N GLU A 306 17.41 -19.69 -5.10
CA GLU A 306 18.39 -20.75 -4.90
C GLU A 306 19.12 -20.60 -3.57
N PHE A 307 19.54 -19.38 -3.22
CA PHE A 307 20.22 -19.12 -1.96
C PHE A 307 19.37 -19.53 -0.74
N VAL A 308 18.09 -19.13 -0.70
CA VAL A 308 17.19 -19.49 0.40
C VAL A 308 16.89 -20.98 0.42
N TYR A 309 16.67 -21.60 -0.75
CA TYR A 309 16.43 -23.04 -0.80
C TYR A 309 17.65 -23.83 -0.32
N ARG A 310 18.87 -23.44 -0.69
CA ARG A 310 20.10 -24.05 -0.16
C ARG A 310 20.23 -23.86 1.35
N LYS A 311 19.82 -22.70 1.89
CA LYS A 311 19.76 -22.49 3.35
C LYS A 311 18.77 -23.46 4.00
N LYS A 312 17.53 -23.57 3.47
CA LYS A 312 16.52 -24.50 3.99
C LYS A 312 16.99 -25.96 3.99
N ILE A 313 17.64 -26.39 2.91
CA ILE A 313 18.19 -27.75 2.82
C ILE A 313 19.24 -27.97 3.90
N ARG A 314 20.15 -27.02 4.11
CA ARG A 314 21.19 -27.10 5.14
C ARG A 314 20.60 -27.12 6.54
N ASP A 315 19.65 -26.23 6.83
CA ASP A 315 18.96 -26.17 8.12
C ASP A 315 18.23 -27.49 8.39
N HIS A 316 17.58 -28.07 7.38
CA HIS A 316 16.94 -29.38 7.48
C HIS A 316 17.96 -30.50 7.75
N GLN A 317 19.07 -30.52 7.02
CA GLN A 317 20.15 -31.50 7.21
C GLN A 317 20.75 -31.40 8.63
N HIS A 318 20.98 -30.20 9.14
CA HIS A 318 21.46 -30.00 10.51
C HIS A 318 20.47 -30.50 11.56
N ILE A 319 19.17 -30.24 11.37
CA ILE A 319 18.13 -30.75 12.27
C ILE A 319 18.10 -32.28 12.25
N GLN A 320 18.21 -32.91 11.08
CA GLN A 320 18.28 -34.37 10.96
C GLN A 320 19.49 -34.96 11.68
N LEU A 321 20.65 -34.30 11.62
CA LEU A 321 21.86 -34.73 12.34
C LEU A 321 21.64 -34.69 13.86
N VAL A 322 21.01 -33.64 14.40
CA VAL A 322 20.69 -33.56 15.84
C VAL A 322 19.76 -34.70 16.26
N ILE A 323 18.68 -34.93 15.51
CA ILE A 323 17.72 -36.01 15.80
C ILE A 323 18.44 -37.38 15.74
N ALA A 324 19.29 -37.60 14.74
CA ALA A 324 20.03 -38.84 14.61
C ALA A 324 21.06 -39.04 15.75
N GLU A 325 21.74 -37.98 16.20
CA GLU A 325 22.65 -38.03 17.35
C GLU A 325 21.91 -38.34 18.66
N GLU A 326 20.74 -37.74 18.90
CA GLU A 326 19.89 -38.03 20.06
C GLU A 326 19.40 -39.49 20.08
N ILE A 327 19.02 -40.03 18.92
CA ILE A 327 18.58 -41.43 18.80
C ILE A 327 19.75 -42.41 19.03
N SER A 328 20.99 -42.00 18.72
CA SER A 328 22.16 -42.89 18.68
C SER A 328 22.99 -42.94 19.96
N SER A 329 22.76 -42.08 20.96
CA SER A 329 23.50 -42.12 22.23
C SER A 329 22.76 -41.48 23.41
N PRO A 330 22.32 -42.25 24.42
CA PRO A 330 21.66 -41.73 25.62
C PRO A 330 22.63 -41.21 26.71
N THR A 331 23.94 -41.12 26.44
CA THR A 331 24.92 -40.78 27.48
C THR A 331 25.95 -39.73 27.03
N HIS A 332 25.98 -38.64 27.80
CA HIS A 332 26.93 -37.54 27.85
C HIS A 332 27.09 -36.68 26.59
N HIS A 333 26.35 -35.57 26.58
CA HIS A 333 26.50 -34.46 25.65
C HIS A 333 27.89 -33.81 25.78
N VAL A 334 28.66 -33.81 24.70
CA VAL A 334 29.71 -32.82 24.50
C VAL A 334 29.09 -31.70 23.65
N GLU A 335 28.83 -30.55 24.27
CA GLU A 335 28.34 -29.36 23.57
C GLU A 335 29.38 -28.84 22.57
N GLY A 336 29.33 -29.32 21.33
CA GLY A 336 30.05 -28.73 20.21
C GLY A 336 29.30 -27.54 19.58
N ASP A 337 30.01 -26.69 18.85
CA ASP A 337 29.41 -25.54 18.15
C ASP A 337 28.31 -25.95 17.17
N ASN A 338 28.46 -27.09 16.49
CA ASN A 338 27.45 -27.60 15.55
C ASN A 338 26.12 -27.93 16.23
N TYR A 339 26.15 -28.52 17.44
CA TYR A 339 24.96 -28.81 18.23
C TYR A 339 24.26 -27.51 18.65
N LYS A 340 25.02 -26.51 19.10
CA LYS A 340 24.49 -25.18 19.46
C LYS A 340 23.84 -24.48 18.27
N ILE A 341 24.47 -24.55 17.11
CA ILE A 341 23.94 -23.98 15.85
C ILE A 341 22.63 -24.69 15.48
N ALA A 342 22.62 -26.02 15.43
CA ALA A 342 21.46 -26.79 15.01
C ALA A 342 20.28 -26.68 16.00
N LYS A 343 20.54 -26.68 17.31
CA LYS A 343 19.53 -26.40 18.34
C LYS A 343 18.93 -25.00 18.18
N SER A 344 19.76 -24.00 17.91
CA SER A 344 19.30 -22.62 17.65
C SER A 344 18.44 -22.56 16.39
N GLN A 345 18.83 -23.25 15.31
CA GLN A 345 18.07 -23.35 14.06
C GLN A 345 16.71 -24.03 14.27
N LEU A 346 16.65 -25.09 15.09
CA LEU A 346 15.40 -25.77 15.44
C LEU A 346 14.47 -24.84 16.24
N ILE A 347 15.00 -24.16 17.26
CA ILE A 347 14.23 -23.18 18.05
C ILE A 347 13.70 -22.06 17.15
N GLU A 348 14.51 -21.55 16.23
CA GLU A 348 14.10 -20.52 15.26
C GLU A 348 13.01 -21.05 14.31
N ALA A 349 13.16 -22.27 13.79
CA ALA A 349 12.15 -22.90 12.93
C ALA A 349 10.80 -23.07 13.65
N VAL A 350 10.82 -23.55 14.90
CA VAL A 350 9.61 -23.69 15.73
C VAL A 350 8.99 -22.34 16.07
N LYS A 351 9.81 -21.33 16.40
CA LYS A 351 9.34 -19.95 16.62
C LYS A 351 8.66 -19.39 15.38
N ASN A 352 9.24 -19.59 14.19
CA ASN A 352 8.67 -19.14 12.92
C ASN A 352 7.34 -19.85 12.60
N LEU A 353 7.25 -21.16 12.85
CA LEU A 353 6.00 -21.91 12.70
C LEU A 353 4.91 -21.39 13.66
N ARG A 354 5.28 -21.10 14.92
CA ARG A 354 4.35 -20.53 15.92
C ARG A 354 3.95 -19.09 15.60
N ALA A 355 4.86 -18.26 15.08
CA ALA A 355 4.56 -16.90 14.66
C ALA A 355 3.57 -16.86 13.48
N ASN A 356 3.73 -17.77 12.51
CA ASN A 356 2.78 -17.95 11.41
C ASN A 356 1.40 -18.44 11.88
N SER A 357 1.33 -19.12 13.03
CA SER A 357 0.08 -19.55 13.68
C SER A 357 -0.56 -18.43 14.55
N ARG A 358 0.21 -17.45 15.01
CA ARG A 358 -0.23 -16.39 15.94
C ARG A 358 -0.29 -15.01 15.27
N ASN A 359 -0.99 -14.90 14.15
CA ASN A 359 -1.56 -13.60 13.79
C ASN A 359 -2.92 -13.48 14.47
N PRO A 360 -3.07 -12.68 15.54
CA PRO A 360 -4.37 -12.40 16.11
C PRO A 360 -5.07 -11.45 15.15
N THR A 361 -5.74 -11.98 14.13
CA THR A 361 -6.68 -11.17 13.35
C THR A 361 -7.86 -10.88 14.26
N ASN A 362 -7.99 -9.60 14.62
CA ASN A 362 -9.24 -9.03 15.12
C ASN A 362 -10.42 -9.62 14.34
N SER A 363 -11.36 -10.16 15.11
CA SER A 363 -12.58 -10.79 14.66
C SER A 363 -13.29 -9.94 13.61
N ASN A 364 -13.33 -10.46 12.37
CA ASN A 364 -14.52 -10.43 11.52
C ASN A 364 -14.35 -11.43 10.36
N SER A 365 -14.96 -12.60 10.58
CA SER A 365 -15.36 -13.69 9.69
C SER A 365 -14.92 -13.65 8.22
N SER A 366 -13.76 -14.23 7.93
CA SER A 366 -13.54 -15.12 6.78
C SER A 366 -12.19 -15.83 6.97
N GLN A 367 -12.13 -16.73 7.95
CA GLN A 367 -10.94 -17.53 8.20
C GLN A 367 -10.66 -18.37 6.95
N THR A 368 -9.67 -17.94 6.17
CA THR A 368 -9.30 -18.61 4.93
C THR A 368 -8.28 -19.68 5.29
N LEU A 369 -8.72 -20.94 5.23
CA LEU A 369 -7.87 -22.09 5.50
C LEU A 369 -7.05 -22.44 4.26
N TYR A 370 -5.74 -22.47 4.41
CA TYR A 370 -4.80 -22.92 3.38
C TYR A 370 -4.18 -24.24 3.86
N PHE A 371 -4.23 -25.28 3.03
CA PHE A 371 -3.51 -26.51 3.27
C PHE A 371 -2.80 -26.96 2.00
N LEU A 372 -1.71 -27.70 2.18
CA LEU A 372 -0.93 -28.19 1.07
C LEU A 372 -1.74 -29.27 0.34
N CYS A 373 -2.03 -29.06 -0.94
CA CYS A 373 -2.80 -30.02 -1.71
C CYS A 373 -1.90 -31.19 -2.17
N SER A 374 -1.63 -32.11 -1.24
CA SER A 374 -1.00 -33.41 -1.47
C SER A 374 -1.97 -34.55 -1.20
N LEU A 375 -1.62 -35.76 -1.65
CA LEU A 375 -2.39 -36.96 -1.35
C LEU A 375 -2.50 -37.18 0.16
N GLN A 376 -1.39 -37.02 0.90
CA GLN A 376 -1.34 -37.24 2.35
C GLN A 376 -2.23 -36.25 3.11
N ALA A 377 -2.25 -34.98 2.69
CA ALA A 377 -3.09 -33.97 3.33
C ALA A 377 -4.58 -34.21 3.04
N ILE A 378 -4.92 -34.63 1.82
CA ILE A 378 -6.30 -34.99 1.47
C ILE A 378 -6.71 -36.27 2.19
N GLU A 379 -5.84 -37.28 2.29
CA GLU A 379 -6.06 -38.47 3.12
C GLU A 379 -6.32 -38.10 4.58
N LEU A 380 -5.56 -37.19 5.16
CA LEU A 380 -5.77 -36.71 6.53
C LEU A 380 -7.13 -36.02 6.69
N VAL A 381 -7.49 -35.13 5.75
CA VAL A 381 -8.79 -34.44 5.75
C VAL A 381 -9.94 -35.45 5.65
N VAL A 382 -9.84 -36.43 4.76
CA VAL A 382 -10.85 -37.49 4.58
C VAL A 382 -10.92 -38.42 5.79
N SER A 383 -9.77 -38.75 6.37
CA SER A 383 -9.67 -39.58 7.58
C SER A 383 -10.30 -38.87 8.79
N TYR A 384 -9.96 -37.60 9.03
CA TYR A 384 -10.55 -36.83 10.14
C TYR A 384 -12.04 -36.55 9.93
N ALA A 385 -12.49 -36.31 8.69
CA ALA A 385 -13.92 -36.19 8.41
C ALA A 385 -14.72 -37.47 8.70
N THR A 386 -14.05 -38.63 8.69
CA THR A 386 -14.64 -39.96 8.89
C THR A 386 -14.53 -40.44 10.34
N TYR A 387 -13.38 -40.24 10.98
CA TYR A 387 -13.03 -40.83 12.28
C TYR A 387 -12.74 -39.80 13.38
N GLY A 388 -12.75 -38.50 13.08
CA GLY A 388 -12.48 -37.46 14.06
C GLY A 388 -13.54 -37.39 15.15
N THR A 389 -13.17 -36.80 16.28
CA THR A 389 -14.02 -36.65 17.47
C THR A 389 -14.58 -35.23 17.61
N GLU A 390 -13.85 -34.21 17.15
CA GLU A 390 -14.26 -32.81 17.25
C GLU A 390 -15.20 -32.38 16.11
N HIS A 391 -16.45 -32.04 16.47
CA HIS A 391 -17.50 -31.72 15.51
C HIS A 391 -17.18 -30.51 14.61
N GLU A 392 -16.49 -29.49 15.13
CA GLU A 392 -16.12 -28.29 14.37
C GLU A 392 -15.07 -28.59 13.29
N LEU A 393 -14.04 -29.37 13.63
CA LEU A 393 -13.05 -29.83 12.65
C LEU A 393 -13.66 -30.77 11.61
N ILE A 394 -14.53 -31.70 12.01
CA ILE A 394 -15.23 -32.60 11.08
C ILE A 394 -16.03 -31.78 10.05
N SER A 395 -16.75 -30.76 10.50
CA SER A 395 -17.51 -29.86 9.61
C SER A 395 -16.59 -29.10 8.65
N THR A 396 -15.44 -28.66 9.14
CA THR A 396 -14.43 -27.98 8.33
C THR A 396 -13.85 -28.91 7.26
N CYS A 397 -13.46 -30.13 7.63
CA CYS A 397 -12.96 -31.14 6.70
C CYS A 397 -14.00 -31.51 5.63
N LYS A 398 -15.28 -31.66 6.01
CA LYS A 398 -16.38 -31.90 5.05
C LYS A 398 -16.56 -30.74 4.07
N THR A 399 -16.45 -29.50 4.55
CA THR A 399 -16.47 -28.30 3.70
C THR A 399 -15.32 -28.29 2.69
N ILE A 400 -14.11 -28.67 3.13
CA ILE A 400 -12.94 -28.79 2.25
C ILE A 400 -13.17 -29.84 1.16
N ILE A 401 -13.67 -31.02 1.53
CA ILE A 401 -13.99 -32.12 0.59
C ILE A 401 -14.99 -31.64 -0.47
N ARG A 402 -16.10 -31.02 -0.03
CA ARG A 402 -17.11 -30.47 -0.93
C ARG A 402 -16.52 -29.42 -1.88
N LYS A 403 -15.70 -28.50 -1.37
CA LYS A 403 -15.03 -27.49 -2.22
C LYS A 403 -14.09 -28.12 -3.25
N ILE A 404 -13.39 -29.20 -2.92
CA ILE A 404 -12.57 -29.92 -3.91
C ILE A 404 -13.46 -30.56 -4.99
N GLN A 405 -14.62 -31.10 -4.62
CA GLN A 405 -15.55 -31.73 -5.56
C GLN A 405 -16.21 -30.70 -6.50
N ASP A 406 -16.66 -29.57 -5.94
CA ASP A 406 -17.46 -28.58 -6.66
C ASP A 406 -16.59 -27.59 -7.46
N GLU A 407 -15.45 -27.16 -6.87
CA GLU A 407 -14.62 -26.06 -7.38
C GLU A 407 -13.17 -26.48 -7.66
N GLY A 408 -12.79 -27.71 -7.31
CA GLY A 408 -11.40 -28.18 -7.41
C GLY A 408 -10.93 -28.41 -8.84
N SER A 409 -9.61 -28.25 -9.07
CA SER A 409 -9.01 -28.62 -10.35
C SER A 409 -9.05 -30.14 -10.57
N ARG A 410 -8.96 -30.60 -11.82
CA ARG A 410 -8.91 -32.05 -12.16
C ARG A 410 -7.88 -32.84 -11.35
N LYS A 411 -6.74 -32.22 -11.02
CA LYS A 411 -5.70 -32.83 -10.18
C LYS A 411 -6.17 -33.03 -8.74
N MET A 412 -6.88 -32.06 -8.16
CA MET A 412 -7.38 -32.12 -6.79
C MET A 412 -8.49 -33.16 -6.66
N ILE A 413 -9.40 -33.20 -7.64
CA ILE A 413 -10.46 -34.22 -7.73
C ILE A 413 -9.85 -35.62 -7.81
N LYS A 414 -8.81 -35.79 -8.63
CA LYS A 414 -8.09 -37.07 -8.72
C LYS A 414 -7.44 -37.45 -7.38
N LEU A 415 -6.74 -36.53 -6.72
CA LEU A 415 -6.15 -36.78 -5.40
C LEU A 415 -7.21 -37.13 -4.34
N LEU A 416 -8.40 -36.55 -4.42
CA LEU A 416 -9.53 -36.89 -3.54
C LEU A 416 -10.09 -38.28 -3.83
N ALA A 417 -10.18 -38.67 -5.11
CA ALA A 417 -10.61 -40.02 -5.50
C ALA A 417 -9.57 -41.09 -5.11
N ASP A 418 -8.28 -40.74 -5.18
CA ASP A 418 -7.17 -41.63 -4.82
C ASP A 418 -6.95 -41.71 -3.29
N ALA A 419 -7.51 -40.79 -2.50
CA ALA A 419 -7.34 -40.75 -1.06
C ALA A 419 -8.23 -41.78 -0.36
N THR A 420 -7.62 -42.66 0.43
CA THR A 420 -8.34 -43.65 1.24
C THR A 420 -8.37 -43.23 2.71
N PRO A 421 -9.56 -43.13 3.34
CA PRO A 421 -9.65 -42.82 4.77
C PRO A 421 -8.97 -43.91 5.59
N LYS A 422 -8.05 -43.51 6.47
CA LYS A 422 -7.36 -44.41 7.40
C LYS A 422 -7.85 -44.13 8.82
N PRO A 423 -8.11 -45.18 9.63
CA PRO A 423 -8.30 -44.99 11.07
C PRO A 423 -7.03 -44.34 11.62
N MET A 424 -7.18 -43.20 12.29
CA MET A 424 -6.09 -42.49 12.93
C MET A 424 -6.49 -42.26 14.37
N ASP A 425 -5.55 -42.53 15.28
CA ASP A 425 -5.68 -42.14 16.66
C ASP A 425 -5.39 -40.64 16.76
N PHE A 426 -6.39 -39.88 17.21
CA PHE A 426 -6.31 -38.42 17.34
C PHE A 426 -6.24 -37.99 18.80
N ASP A 427 -6.08 -38.94 19.75
CA ASP A 427 -5.81 -38.60 21.13
C ASP A 427 -4.43 -37.93 21.21
N LEU A 428 -4.45 -36.62 21.45
CA LEU A 428 -3.25 -35.86 21.80
C LEU A 428 -2.73 -36.43 23.12
N LEU A 429 -1.62 -37.18 23.07
CA LEU A 429 -0.81 -37.44 24.26
C LEU A 429 -0.38 -36.08 24.81
N GLU A 430 -1.07 -35.61 25.86
CA GLU A 430 -0.57 -34.56 26.74
C GLU A 430 0.66 -35.11 27.46
N GLU A 431 1.82 -35.03 26.82
CA GLU A 431 3.09 -35.14 27.53
C GLU A 431 3.23 -33.91 28.43
N SER A 432 2.85 -34.09 29.69
CA SER A 432 3.26 -33.21 30.78
C SER A 432 4.79 -33.30 30.93
N LEU A 433 5.48 -32.40 30.23
CA LEU A 433 6.87 -32.08 30.53
C LEU A 433 6.87 -31.39 31.89
N ASN A 434 7.13 -32.16 32.95
CA ASN A 434 7.48 -31.62 34.26
C ASN A 434 8.77 -30.80 34.12
N GLU A 435 8.71 -29.56 34.63
CA GLU A 435 9.77 -28.54 34.63
C GLU A 435 11.12 -29.00 35.20
#